data_AF-A0A6A6K709-F1
#
_entry.id   AF-A0A6A6K709-F1
#
_cell.length_a   1.000
_cell.length_b   1.000
_cell.length_c   1.000
_cell.angle_alpha   90.00
_cell.angle_beta   90.00
_cell.angle_gamma   90.00
#
_symmetry.space_group_name_H-M   'P 1'
#
loop_
_entity.id
_entity.type
_entity.pdbx_description
1 polymer ?
#
loop_
_entity_poly.entity_id
_entity_poly.type
_entity_poly.pdbx_seq_one_letter_code
_entity_poly.pdbx_strand_id
1 'polypeptide(L)'
;MKTITTVRWTCPPDNVFKLNTDGSLPNSGGIACGGGLIRDSNGRWIKGFKAVFGKTSILVAELWYILEGMKLAKSLRLKDIIVESGNLIAVQILKGVLQPAGAVLSVVSAIQFILTPDWKVTFSHVLHDVNYVADWLAGHLHTHDFGVEVLDTPPADLVPWLMHDLEEEEETDDGKEKRGGRNLTSINEDLERRAGPRRQGKKEHITEVKTIGQLRHRNLAQLLGWCHDKGEFLLVYEFMPNGSLVVHLFGKRTPLKWPVRYKISLGLASALLYLHEEWDQRVVHPDVKSSNAMLDSNFNAKLGDFGLARFTDHEIGP
;
A
#
# COMPACT_ATOMS: atom_id res chain seq x y z
N MET A 1 -25.43 -3.95 -11.43
CA MET A 1 -24.80 -2.86 -10.68
C MET A 1 -23.92 -3.46 -9.60
N LYS A 2 -22.59 -3.39 -9.76
CA LYS A 2 -21.66 -3.64 -8.66
C LYS A 2 -21.33 -2.28 -8.05
N THR A 3 -21.68 -2.10 -6.79
CA THR A 3 -21.32 -0.90 -6.02
C THR A 3 -19.80 -0.84 -5.93
N ILE A 4 -19.18 0.15 -6.58
CA ILE A 4 -17.76 0.44 -6.42
C ILE A 4 -17.62 1.06 -5.03
N THR A 5 -17.06 0.31 -4.09
CA THR A 5 -16.69 0.85 -2.77
C THR A 5 -15.27 1.37 -2.90
N THR A 6 -15.11 2.68 -3.06
CA THR A 6 -13.81 3.31 -2.88
C THR A 6 -13.36 3.05 -1.44
N VAL A 7 -12.31 2.25 -1.26
CA VAL A 7 -11.78 1.96 0.07
C VAL A 7 -10.91 3.17 0.44
N ARG A 8 -11.45 4.08 1.26
CA ARG A 8 -10.72 5.20 1.83
C ARG A 8 -10.48 4.97 3.31
N TRP A 9 -9.52 5.70 3.87
CA TRP A 9 -9.35 5.73 5.31
C TRP A 9 -10.57 6.42 5.90
N THR A 10 -11.06 5.90 7.02
CA THR A 10 -12.24 6.45 7.69
C THR A 10 -11.86 6.95 9.07
N CYS A 11 -12.41 8.10 9.43
CA CYS A 11 -12.30 8.62 10.78
C CYS A 11 -12.80 7.59 11.81
N PRO A 12 -12.14 7.48 12.98
CA PRO A 12 -12.68 6.69 14.08
C PRO A 12 -13.95 7.35 14.66
N PRO A 13 -14.76 6.60 15.44
CA PRO A 13 -15.91 7.17 16.16
C PRO A 13 -15.52 8.32 17.09
N ASP A 14 -16.50 9.12 17.50
CA ASP A 14 -16.29 10.24 18.43
C ASP A 14 -15.57 9.82 19.70
N ASN A 15 -14.59 10.64 20.11
CA ASN A 15 -13.72 10.41 21.29
C ASN A 15 -12.82 9.17 21.20
N VAL A 16 -12.71 8.55 20.02
CA VAL A 16 -11.77 7.47 19.73
C VAL A 16 -10.62 8.02 18.90
N PHE A 17 -9.40 7.60 19.24
CA PHE A 17 -8.21 7.93 18.48
C PHE A 17 -7.85 6.76 17.57
N LYS A 18 -7.19 7.05 16.45
CA LYS A 18 -6.74 6.03 15.51
C LYS A 18 -5.25 6.16 15.25
N LEU A 19 -4.52 5.09 15.52
CA LEU A 19 -3.10 4.94 15.26
C LEU A 19 -2.92 4.10 14.01
N ASN A 20 -2.37 4.70 12.95
CA ASN A 20 -1.94 3.99 11.75
C ASN A 20 -0.43 3.76 11.82
N THR A 21 0.03 2.55 11.52
CA THR A 21 1.45 2.19 11.52
C THR A 21 1.83 1.45 10.24
N ASP A 22 3.09 1.61 9.83
CA ASP A 22 3.67 0.86 8.72
C ASP A 22 5.15 0.58 8.99
N GLY A 23 5.58 -0.65 8.68
CA GLY A 23 6.94 -1.12 8.84
C GLY A 23 7.53 -1.63 7.54
N SER A 24 8.60 -0.99 7.07
CA SER A 24 9.26 -1.32 5.81
C SER A 24 10.72 -1.75 5.98
N LEU A 25 11.25 -2.44 4.96
CA LEU A 25 12.65 -2.82 4.82
C LEU A 25 13.19 -2.27 3.49
N PRO A 26 13.51 -0.97 3.39
CA PRO A 26 13.81 -0.32 2.11
C PRO A 26 15.17 -0.73 1.52
N ASN A 27 16.09 -1.26 2.33
CA ASN A 27 17.45 -1.58 1.91
C ASN A 27 17.71 -3.09 1.95
N SER A 28 18.54 -3.58 1.01
CA SER A 28 19.05 -4.96 0.95
C SER A 28 19.80 -5.43 2.21
N GLY A 29 20.13 -4.50 3.11
CA GLY A 29 20.73 -4.78 4.42
C GLY A 29 19.76 -5.26 5.50
N GLY A 30 18.44 -5.23 5.26
CA GLY A 30 17.41 -5.72 6.20
C GLY A 30 17.18 -4.83 7.42
N ILE A 31 17.57 -3.55 7.36
CA ILE A 31 17.32 -2.55 8.41
C ILE A 31 15.84 -2.16 8.37
N ALA A 32 15.17 -2.22 9.51
CA ALA A 32 13.78 -1.79 9.64
C ALA A 32 13.70 -0.27 9.71
N CYS A 33 12.90 0.33 8.82
CA CYS A 33 12.44 1.70 8.97
C CYS A 33 10.93 1.76 8.84
N GLY A 34 10.31 2.72 9.52
CA GLY A 34 8.87 2.77 9.59
C GLY A 34 8.42 3.95 10.41
N GLY A 35 7.11 3.99 10.62
CA GLY A 35 6.51 5.08 11.35
C GLY A 35 5.03 4.87 11.54
N GLY A 36 4.42 5.92 12.04
CA GLY A 36 2.99 5.95 12.24
C GLY A 36 2.51 7.31 12.67
N LEU A 37 1.19 7.42 12.70
CA LEU A 37 0.50 8.63 13.11
C LEU A 37 -0.74 8.32 13.93
N ILE A 38 -1.08 9.24 14.81
CA ILE A 38 -2.28 9.22 15.64
C ILE A 38 -3.18 10.38 15.17
N ARG A 39 -4.43 10.05 14.88
CA ARG A 39 -5.48 11.01 14.51
C ARG A 39 -6.68 10.92 15.46
N ASP A 40 -7.40 12.02 15.61
CA ASP A 40 -8.67 12.06 16.35
C ASP A 40 -9.87 11.67 15.45
N SER A 41 -11.09 11.78 15.99
CA SER A 41 -12.34 11.47 15.28
C SER A 41 -12.69 12.45 14.16
N ASN A 42 -12.00 13.59 14.07
CA ASN A 42 -12.09 14.54 12.96
C ASN A 42 -10.94 14.35 11.96
N GLY A 43 -10.14 13.29 12.14
CA GLY A 43 -8.94 13.00 11.35
C GLY A 43 -7.81 14.02 11.53
N ARG A 44 -7.87 14.87 12.56
CA ARG A 44 -6.81 15.83 12.86
C ARG A 44 -5.57 15.12 13.37
N TRP A 45 -4.41 15.61 12.96
CA TRP A 45 -3.12 15.14 13.44
C TRP A 45 -2.99 15.42 14.94
N ILE A 46 -2.75 14.35 15.72
CA ILE A 46 -2.41 14.45 17.13
C ILE A 46 -0.88 14.38 17.30
N LYS A 47 -0.27 13.32 16.78
CA LYS A 47 1.16 13.09 16.79
C LYS A 47 1.55 12.12 15.68
N GLY A 48 2.79 12.20 15.22
CA GLY A 48 3.41 11.18 14.39
C GLY A 48 4.74 10.74 14.96
N PHE A 49 5.29 9.69 14.39
CA PHE A 49 6.65 9.27 14.67
C PHE A 49 7.27 8.58 13.46
N LYS A 50 8.60 8.64 13.42
CA LYS A 50 9.45 7.92 12.49
C LYS A 50 10.47 7.15 13.30
N ALA A 51 10.81 5.94 12.89
CA ALA A 51 11.83 5.17 13.59
C ALA A 51 12.66 4.31 12.66
N VAL A 52 13.94 4.18 13.00
CA VAL A 52 14.88 3.22 12.41
C VAL A 52 15.28 2.23 13.48
N PHE A 53 15.04 0.95 13.21
CA PHE A 53 15.46 -0.17 14.03
C PHE A 53 16.50 -1.02 13.32
N GLY A 54 17.23 -1.81 14.11
CA GLY A 54 18.23 -2.75 13.60
C GLY A 54 17.67 -3.81 12.64
N LYS A 55 18.55 -4.71 12.22
CA LYS A 55 18.17 -5.76 11.26
C LYS A 55 17.09 -6.69 11.81
N THR A 56 16.02 -6.88 11.06
CA THR A 56 14.91 -7.75 11.49
C THR A 56 14.04 -8.21 10.31
N SER A 57 13.02 -9.03 10.59
CA SER A 57 12.01 -9.42 9.59
C SER A 57 10.87 -8.40 9.50
N ILE A 58 10.16 -8.39 8.37
CA ILE A 58 9.01 -7.49 8.14
C ILE A 58 7.97 -7.61 9.27
N LEU A 59 7.61 -8.83 9.66
CA LEU A 59 6.63 -9.05 10.73
C LEU A 59 7.09 -8.48 12.08
N VAL A 60 8.36 -8.64 12.41
CA VAL A 60 8.92 -8.11 13.66
C VAL A 60 9.01 -6.58 13.59
N ALA A 61 9.38 -6.02 12.43
CA ALA A 61 9.40 -4.58 12.19
C ALA A 61 8.00 -3.97 12.40
N GLU A 62 6.98 -4.52 11.75
CA GLU A 62 5.57 -4.13 11.93
C GLU A 62 5.14 -4.08 13.40
N LEU A 63 5.42 -5.15 14.16
CA LEU A 63 5.09 -5.21 15.58
C LEU A 63 5.87 -4.18 16.42
N TRP A 64 7.11 -3.88 16.05
CA TRP A 64 7.88 -2.81 16.70
C TRP A 64 7.27 -1.44 16.49
N TYR A 65 6.84 -1.11 15.26
CA TYR A 65 6.18 0.18 15.00
C TYR A 65 4.82 0.28 15.70
N ILE A 66 4.06 -0.82 15.78
CA ILE A 66 2.86 -0.88 16.61
C ILE A 66 3.20 -0.58 18.08
N LEU A 67 4.24 -1.22 18.62
CA LEU A 67 4.67 -1.01 20.00
C LEU A 67 5.06 0.44 20.27
N GLU A 68 5.83 1.08 19.38
CA GLU A 68 6.22 2.48 19.54
C GLU A 68 5.03 3.44 19.43
N GLY A 69 4.15 3.24 18.44
CA GLY A 69 2.94 4.05 18.33
C GLY A 69 2.04 3.92 19.57
N MET A 70 1.95 2.72 20.15
CA MET A 70 1.22 2.49 21.40
C MET A 70 1.89 3.17 22.60
N LYS A 71 3.22 3.11 22.74
CA LYS A 71 3.94 3.86 23.78
C LYS A 71 3.68 5.36 23.68
N LEU A 72 3.70 5.90 22.46
CA LEU A 72 3.37 7.30 22.18
C LEU A 72 1.93 7.62 22.60
N ALA A 73 0.96 6.82 22.18
CA ALA A 73 -0.44 6.99 22.57
C ALA A 73 -0.65 6.95 24.10
N LYS A 74 0.07 6.06 24.79
CA LYS A 74 0.02 5.96 26.25
C LYS A 74 0.63 7.19 26.93
N SER A 75 1.73 7.73 26.40
CA SER A 75 2.34 8.97 26.90
C SER A 75 1.39 10.18 26.78
N LEU A 76 0.55 10.19 25.74
CA LEU A 76 -0.50 11.17 25.49
C LEU A 76 -1.78 10.91 26.31
N ARG A 77 -1.83 9.82 27.09
CA ARG A 77 -2.98 9.41 27.92
C ARG A 77 -4.28 9.18 27.14
N LEU A 78 -4.17 8.75 25.87
CA LEU A 78 -5.34 8.45 25.04
C LEU A 78 -6.01 7.16 25.52
N LYS A 79 -7.30 7.20 25.90
CA LYS A 79 -7.98 6.09 26.58
C LYS A 79 -8.66 5.09 25.65
N ASP A 80 -9.15 5.53 24.49
CA ASP A 80 -9.81 4.68 23.50
C ASP A 80 -9.07 4.83 22.16
N ILE A 81 -8.45 3.74 21.70
CA ILE A 81 -7.58 3.76 20.53
C ILE A 81 -7.79 2.54 19.64
N ILE A 82 -7.93 2.80 18.35
CA ILE A 82 -7.91 1.80 17.29
C ILE A 82 -6.51 1.80 16.67
N VAL A 83 -5.84 0.65 16.68
CA VAL A 83 -4.52 0.46 16.09
C VAL A 83 -4.67 -0.27 14.76
N GLU A 84 -4.27 0.38 13.68
CA GLU A 84 -4.31 -0.11 12.31
C GLU A 84 -2.90 -0.42 11.80
N SER A 85 -2.72 -1.60 11.21
CA SER A 85 -1.49 -2.02 10.52
C SER A 85 -1.84 -2.66 9.18
N GLY A 86 -0.96 -2.46 8.20
CA GLY A 86 -1.02 -3.10 6.89
C GLY A 86 -0.79 -4.62 6.94
N ASN A 87 -0.24 -5.13 8.04
CA ASN A 87 0.14 -6.53 8.19
C ASN A 87 -0.93 -7.36 8.92
N LEU A 88 -1.71 -8.13 8.15
CA LEU A 88 -2.77 -8.98 8.68
C LEU A 88 -2.27 -10.02 9.71
N ILE A 89 -1.07 -10.57 9.51
CA ILE A 89 -0.50 -11.57 10.43
C ILE A 89 -0.20 -10.92 11.78
N ALA A 90 0.40 -9.73 11.80
CA ALA A 90 0.64 -8.97 13.03
C ALA A 90 -0.67 -8.72 13.79
N VAL A 91 -1.71 -8.27 13.09
CA VAL A 91 -3.04 -8.01 13.69
C VAL A 91 -3.66 -9.30 14.24
N GLN A 92 -3.57 -10.43 13.52
CA GLN A 92 -4.10 -11.70 14.00
C GLN A 92 -3.37 -12.23 15.23
N ILE A 93 -2.06 -12.03 15.32
CA ILE A 93 -1.26 -12.38 16.52
C ILE A 93 -1.69 -11.51 17.71
N LEU A 94 -1.82 -10.20 17.52
CA LEU A 94 -2.22 -9.27 18.59
C LEU A 94 -3.67 -9.50 19.08
N LYS A 95 -4.54 -10.02 18.20
CA LYS A 95 -5.89 -10.48 18.56
C LYS A 95 -5.92 -11.85 19.24
N GLY A 96 -4.77 -12.52 19.41
CA GLY A 96 -4.69 -13.87 19.98
C GLY A 96 -5.19 -14.99 19.07
N VAL A 97 -5.43 -14.71 17.79
CA VAL A 97 -5.88 -15.71 16.79
C VAL A 97 -4.71 -16.61 16.37
N LEU A 98 -3.52 -16.02 16.23
CA LEU A 98 -2.29 -16.74 15.91
C LEU A 98 -1.32 -16.69 17.09
N GLN A 99 -0.58 -17.78 17.29
CA GLN A 99 0.41 -17.89 18.37
C GLN A 99 1.76 -17.32 17.91
N PRO A 100 2.37 -16.38 18.65
CA PRO A 100 3.68 -15.85 18.32
C PRO A 100 4.80 -16.84 18.71
N ALA A 101 5.94 -16.75 18.01
CA ALA A 101 7.13 -17.57 18.30
C ALA A 101 8.43 -16.78 18.08
N GLY A 102 9.50 -17.18 18.77
CA GLY A 102 10.83 -16.58 18.63
C GLY A 102 10.82 -15.07 18.89
N ALA A 103 11.47 -14.29 18.03
CA ALA A 103 11.57 -12.82 18.17
C ALA A 103 10.19 -12.11 18.17
N VAL A 104 9.19 -12.69 17.52
CA VAL A 104 7.82 -12.15 17.51
C VAL A 104 7.20 -12.19 18.91
N LEU A 105 7.43 -13.27 19.67
CA LEU A 105 6.91 -13.41 21.03
C LEU A 105 7.42 -12.30 21.95
N SER A 106 8.70 -11.94 21.86
CA SER A 106 9.29 -10.89 22.68
C SER A 106 8.61 -9.53 22.48
N VAL A 107 8.33 -9.16 21.21
CA VAL A 107 7.65 -7.88 20.90
C VAL A 107 6.19 -7.92 21.31
N VAL A 108 5.49 -9.04 21.07
CA VAL A 108 4.09 -9.21 21.48
C VAL A 108 3.94 -9.16 22.99
N SER A 109 4.85 -9.78 23.75
CA SER A 109 4.85 -9.69 25.22
C SER A 109 5.07 -8.25 25.70
N ALA A 110 5.93 -7.47 25.02
CA ALA A 110 6.11 -6.06 25.35
C ALA A 110 4.83 -5.23 25.06
N ILE A 111 4.13 -5.52 23.96
CA ILE A 111 2.83 -4.90 23.66
C ILE A 111 1.79 -5.28 24.71
N GLN A 112 1.69 -6.56 25.07
CA GLN A 112 0.77 -7.03 26.10
C GLN A 112 1.07 -6.41 27.47
N PHE A 113 2.35 -6.22 27.81
CA PHE A 113 2.76 -5.61 29.06
C PHE A 113 2.32 -4.13 29.19
N ILE A 114 2.27 -3.38 28.09
CA ILE A 114 1.80 -1.99 28.12
C ILE A 114 0.28 -1.88 28.13
N LEU A 115 -0.46 -2.92 27.80
CA LEU A 115 -1.92 -2.94 27.89
C LEU A 115 -2.34 -2.99 29.36
N THR A 116 -3.10 -1.98 29.81
CA THR A 116 -3.67 -1.93 31.17
C THR A 116 -5.19 -2.08 31.09
N PRO A 117 -5.85 -2.61 32.14
CA PRO A 117 -7.30 -2.87 32.10
C PRO A 117 -8.17 -1.64 31.82
N ASP A 118 -7.69 -0.45 32.17
CA ASP A 118 -8.34 0.84 31.96
C ASP A 118 -8.07 1.46 30.57
N TRP A 119 -7.30 0.78 29.73
CA TRP A 119 -6.92 1.25 28.41
C TRP A 119 -7.60 0.42 27.32
N LYS A 120 -8.55 1.03 26.61
CA LYS A 120 -9.32 0.37 25.56
C LYS A 120 -8.57 0.45 24.24
N VAL A 121 -7.99 -0.68 23.83
CA VAL A 121 -7.22 -0.82 22.60
C VAL A 121 -7.85 -1.87 21.70
N THR A 122 -8.11 -1.50 20.44
CA THR A 122 -8.61 -2.43 19.42
C THR A 122 -7.63 -2.50 18.26
N PHE A 123 -7.21 -3.71 17.88
CA PHE A 123 -6.37 -3.91 16.70
C PHE A 123 -7.25 -4.11 15.46
N SER A 124 -6.88 -3.53 14.33
CA SER A 124 -7.57 -3.69 13.05
C SER A 124 -6.56 -3.81 11.91
N HIS A 125 -6.94 -4.57 10.89
CA HIS A 125 -6.17 -4.65 9.66
C HIS A 125 -6.67 -3.58 8.70
N VAL A 126 -5.74 -2.87 8.06
CA VAL A 126 -6.02 -1.89 7.02
C VAL A 126 -5.35 -2.35 5.72
N LEU A 127 -6.02 -2.17 4.58
CA LEU A 127 -5.41 -2.46 3.29
C LEU A 127 -4.32 -1.42 3.00
N HIS A 128 -3.24 -1.85 2.36
CA HIS A 128 -2.12 -0.98 2.01
C HIS A 128 -2.57 0.24 1.18
N ASP A 129 -3.54 0.04 0.28
CA ASP A 129 -4.15 1.10 -0.56
C ASP A 129 -4.95 2.15 0.26
N VAL A 130 -4.93 2.07 1.58
CA VAL A 130 -5.66 2.94 2.52
C VAL A 130 -4.72 3.50 3.61
N ASN A 131 -3.46 3.04 3.65
CA ASN A 131 -2.48 3.39 4.69
C ASN A 131 -1.45 4.43 4.21
N TYR A 132 -1.75 5.18 3.14
CA TYR A 132 -0.81 6.03 2.42
C TYR A 132 0.02 6.97 3.29
N VAL A 133 -0.58 7.53 4.34
CA VAL A 133 0.10 8.48 5.23
C VAL A 133 1.16 7.79 6.10
N ALA A 134 0.87 6.59 6.61
CA ALA A 134 1.84 5.81 7.38
C ALA A 134 2.94 5.25 6.46
N ASP A 135 2.58 4.78 5.27
CA ASP A 135 3.54 4.31 4.26
C ASP A 135 4.49 5.45 3.83
N TRP A 136 3.96 6.67 3.63
CA TRP A 136 4.79 7.83 3.32
C TRP A 136 5.78 8.13 4.45
N LEU A 137 5.33 8.06 5.71
CA LEU A 137 6.21 8.24 6.88
C LEU A 137 7.31 7.18 6.92
N ALA A 138 7.00 5.93 6.59
CA ALA A 138 7.95 4.82 6.53
C ALA A 138 8.97 4.98 5.39
N GLY A 139 8.54 5.45 4.22
CA GLY A 139 9.37 5.60 3.03
C GLY A 139 10.27 6.85 2.98
N HIS A 140 9.99 7.87 3.80
CA HIS A 140 10.73 9.14 3.84
C HIS A 140 11.63 9.29 5.08
N LEU A 141 12.30 8.22 5.49
CA LEU A 141 13.44 8.32 6.41
C LEU A 141 14.74 8.49 5.61
N HIS A 142 15.35 9.66 5.75
CA HIS A 142 16.66 9.99 5.16
C HIS A 142 17.80 9.90 6.19
N THR A 143 17.49 9.62 7.45
CA THR A 143 18.45 9.62 8.56
C THR A 143 19.04 8.22 8.76
N HIS A 144 20.36 8.16 8.95
CA HIS A 144 21.08 6.92 9.27
C HIS A 144 21.12 6.65 10.79
N ASP A 145 20.46 7.50 11.58
CA ASP A 145 20.51 7.45 13.03
C ASP A 145 19.42 6.51 13.56
N PHE A 146 19.85 5.50 14.33
CA PHE A 146 18.94 4.60 15.04
C PHE A 146 18.15 5.35 16.11
N GLY A 147 16.86 5.09 16.21
CA GLY A 147 16.02 5.69 17.24
C GLY A 147 14.60 6.00 16.76
N VAL A 148 13.85 6.66 17.64
CA VAL A 148 12.47 7.12 17.39
C VAL A 148 12.46 8.64 17.43
N GLU A 149 12.00 9.26 16.35
CA GLU A 149 11.73 10.69 16.25
C GLU A 149 10.22 10.91 16.36
N VAL A 150 9.79 11.78 17.28
CA VAL A 150 8.38 12.14 17.46
C VAL A 150 8.10 13.46 16.77
N LEU A 151 7.01 13.51 16.00
CA LEU A 151 6.59 14.65 15.20
C LEU A 151 5.35 15.31 15.83
N ASP A 152 5.53 16.52 16.37
CA ASP A 152 4.44 17.38 16.88
C ASP A 152 3.48 17.83 15.79
N THR A 153 4.00 18.10 14.59
CA THR A 153 3.23 18.59 13.44
C THR A 153 3.49 17.70 12.23
N PRO A 154 2.52 17.59 11.30
CA PRO A 154 2.73 16.83 10.08
C PRO A 154 3.78 17.53 9.20
N PRO A 155 4.73 16.79 8.61
CA PRO A 155 5.64 17.34 7.60
C PRO A 155 4.86 18.02 6.47
N ALA A 156 5.36 19.16 5.97
CA ALA A 156 4.65 19.96 4.96
C ALA A 156 4.27 19.14 3.71
N ASP A 157 5.18 18.26 3.28
CA ASP A 157 4.98 17.38 2.12
C ASP A 157 3.93 16.27 2.35
N LEU A 158 3.59 15.99 3.62
CA LEU A 158 2.59 15.00 4.00
C LEU A 158 1.16 15.59 4.04
N VAL A 159 1.03 16.91 4.22
CA VAL A 159 -0.27 17.59 4.36
C VAL A 159 -1.24 17.29 3.21
N PRO A 160 -0.85 17.28 1.92
CA PRO A 160 -1.77 16.95 0.84
C PRO A 160 -2.39 15.55 0.97
N TRP A 161 -1.64 14.58 1.50
CA TRP A 161 -2.10 13.21 1.71
C TRP A 161 -3.09 13.12 2.87
N LEU A 162 -2.86 13.89 3.93
CA LEU A 162 -3.81 14.01 5.04
C LEU A 162 -5.13 14.62 4.59
N MET A 163 -5.12 15.61 3.70
CA MET A 163 -6.34 16.22 3.18
C MET A 163 -7.10 15.27 2.25
N HIS A 164 -6.39 14.49 1.43
CA HIS A 164 -7.00 13.47 0.58
C HIS A 164 -7.78 12.40 1.39
N ASP A 165 -7.29 12.04 2.57
CA ASP A 165 -8.02 11.13 3.48
C ASP A 165 -9.34 11.73 4.03
N LEU A 166 -9.53 13.06 3.93
CA LEU A 166 -10.64 13.81 4.53
C LEU A 166 -11.63 14.41 3.52
N GLU A 167 -11.34 14.38 2.21
CA GLU A 167 -12.24 14.89 1.17
C GLU A 167 -13.48 13.98 1.02
N GLU A 168 -14.67 14.52 1.27
CA GLU A 168 -15.96 13.89 0.94
C GLU A 168 -16.26 14.04 -0.56
N GLU A 169 -16.74 12.99 -1.24
CA GLU A 169 -17.24 13.12 -2.62
C GLU A 169 -18.58 13.87 -2.61
N GLU A 170 -18.65 15.05 -3.23
CA GLU A 170 -19.93 15.70 -3.53
C GLU A 170 -20.68 14.83 -4.57
N GLU A 171 -21.83 14.27 -4.18
CA GLU A 171 -22.78 13.67 -5.11
C GLU A 171 -23.38 14.77 -5.99
N THR A 172 -22.88 14.91 -7.23
CA THR A 172 -23.54 15.75 -8.23
C THR A 172 -24.70 14.99 -8.86
N ASP A 173 -25.91 15.33 -8.43
CA ASP A 173 -27.16 15.04 -9.11
C ASP A 173 -27.30 15.98 -10.33
N ASP A 174 -27.23 15.45 -11.55
CA ASP A 174 -27.92 16.12 -12.66
C ASP A 174 -28.22 15.15 -13.81
N GLY A 175 -29.46 14.66 -13.82
CA GLY A 175 -30.10 14.08 -14.98
C GLY A 175 -30.58 15.17 -15.94
N LYS A 176 -30.10 15.17 -17.19
CA LYS A 176 -30.86 15.62 -18.38
C LYS A 176 -30.18 15.22 -19.69
N GLU A 177 -30.77 14.21 -20.32
CA GLU A 177 -30.52 13.79 -21.70
C GLU A 177 -31.13 14.82 -22.69
N LYS A 178 -30.36 15.26 -23.70
CA LYS A 178 -30.92 15.71 -24.99
C LYS A 178 -30.08 15.18 -26.17
N ARG A 179 -30.80 14.42 -27.01
CA ARG A 179 -30.36 13.62 -28.17
C ARG A 179 -29.85 14.46 -29.35
N GLY A 180 -28.91 13.87 -30.10
CA GLY A 180 -28.41 14.37 -31.39
C GLY A 180 -27.58 13.37 -32.22
N GLY A 181 -27.99 12.10 -32.28
CA GLY A 181 -27.72 11.06 -33.31
C GLY A 181 -26.37 10.94 -34.05
N ARG A 182 -25.62 9.86 -33.78
CA ARG A 182 -25.56 8.64 -34.62
C ARG A 182 -24.73 7.51 -33.97
N ASN A 183 -25.27 6.30 -34.10
CA ASN A 183 -24.93 5.03 -33.43
C ASN A 183 -23.46 4.57 -33.47
N LEU A 184 -22.92 4.31 -32.28
CA LEU A 184 -22.03 3.18 -31.97
C LEU A 184 -22.49 2.61 -30.61
N THR A 185 -23.51 1.76 -30.65
CA THR A 185 -24.00 1.05 -29.47
C THR A 185 -23.03 -0.06 -29.07
N SER A 186 -22.71 -0.09 -27.77
CA SER A 186 -22.30 -1.27 -26.99
C SER A 186 -20.80 -1.56 -26.82
N ILE A 187 -20.01 -0.60 -26.31
CA ILE A 187 -18.84 -0.90 -25.47
C ILE A 187 -18.95 -0.02 -24.21
N ASN A 188 -19.41 -0.63 -23.13
CA ASN A 188 -19.85 0.02 -21.89
C ASN A 188 -18.72 0.74 -21.13
N GLU A 189 -18.85 2.07 -20.97
CA GLU A 189 -19.00 2.80 -19.69
C GLU A 189 -18.14 2.44 -18.45
N ASP A 190 -16.90 1.96 -18.58
CA ASP A 190 -15.93 1.88 -17.44
C ASP A 190 -14.69 2.79 -17.65
N LEU A 191 -14.90 3.98 -18.25
CA LEU A 191 -13.82 4.93 -18.61
C LEU A 191 -13.70 6.18 -17.73
N GLU A 192 -14.40 6.29 -16.60
CA GLU A 192 -14.27 7.47 -15.73
C GLU A 192 -14.05 7.10 -14.25
N ARG A 193 -13.20 7.90 -13.60
CA ARG A 193 -12.93 8.01 -12.14
C ARG A 193 -11.67 7.36 -11.56
N ARG A 194 -10.54 7.46 -12.27
CA ARG A 194 -9.22 7.54 -11.62
C ARG A 194 -8.44 8.77 -12.08
N ALA A 195 -9.00 9.94 -11.79
CA ALA A 195 -8.34 11.22 -11.96
C ALA A 195 -8.61 12.04 -10.69
N GLY A 196 -7.57 12.24 -9.91
CA GLY A 196 -7.53 13.11 -8.74
C GLY A 196 -6.13 13.72 -8.70
N PRO A 197 -5.98 15.04 -8.43
CA PRO A 197 -4.79 15.78 -8.81
C PRO A 197 -3.59 15.46 -7.90
N ARG A 198 -2.81 14.42 -8.24
CA ARG A 198 -1.57 14.05 -7.53
C ARG A 198 -0.36 14.72 -8.18
N ARG A 199 0.15 15.78 -7.54
CA ARG A 199 1.43 16.40 -7.93
C ARG A 199 2.65 15.48 -7.76
N GLN A 200 2.55 14.39 -7.00
CA GLN A 200 3.61 13.36 -6.87
C GLN A 200 3.64 12.38 -8.06
N GLY A 201 2.48 12.09 -8.68
CA GLY A 201 2.34 11.02 -9.69
C GLY A 201 3.02 11.30 -11.03
N LYS A 202 3.35 12.57 -11.33
CA LYS A 202 3.96 12.92 -12.63
C LYS A 202 5.32 12.23 -12.84
N LYS A 203 6.14 12.09 -11.79
CA LYS A 203 7.48 11.48 -11.91
C LYS A 203 7.39 9.95 -12.00
N GLU A 204 6.50 9.35 -11.23
CA GLU A 204 6.22 7.91 -11.23
C GLU A 204 5.62 7.47 -12.57
N HIS A 205 4.62 8.19 -13.09
CA HIS A 205 4.01 7.85 -14.38
C HIS A 205 4.99 7.99 -15.55
N ILE A 206 5.85 9.01 -15.55
CA ILE A 206 6.91 9.15 -16.57
C ILE A 206 7.90 7.99 -16.47
N THR A 207 8.25 7.57 -15.25
CA THR A 207 9.16 6.43 -15.01
C THR A 207 8.53 5.13 -15.49
N GLU A 208 7.25 4.93 -15.21
CA GLU A 208 6.47 3.78 -15.64
C GLU A 208 6.40 3.71 -17.16
N VAL A 209 5.96 4.78 -17.85
CA VAL A 209 5.91 4.83 -19.33
C VAL A 209 7.27 4.53 -19.95
N LYS A 210 8.35 5.13 -19.42
CA LYS A 210 9.71 4.91 -19.93
C LYS A 210 10.17 3.47 -19.73
N THR A 211 9.84 2.86 -18.60
CA THR A 211 10.32 1.52 -18.25
C THR A 211 9.48 0.46 -18.94
N ILE A 212 8.17 0.41 -18.68
CA ILE A 212 7.28 -0.60 -19.27
C ILE A 212 7.17 -0.48 -20.80
N GLY A 213 7.35 0.73 -21.35
CA GLY A 213 7.33 0.94 -22.81
C GLY A 213 8.48 0.24 -23.54
N GLN A 214 9.59 -0.05 -22.86
CA GLN A 214 10.75 -0.76 -23.41
C GLN A 214 10.69 -2.27 -23.18
N LEU A 215 9.95 -2.71 -22.17
CA LEU A 215 9.88 -4.10 -21.74
C LEU A 215 8.79 -4.86 -22.48
N ARG A 216 9.10 -6.10 -22.89
CA ARG A 216 8.13 -6.99 -23.53
C ARG A 216 8.31 -8.42 -23.02
N HIS A 217 7.42 -8.83 -22.13
CA HIS A 217 7.43 -10.20 -21.63
C HIS A 217 6.02 -10.69 -21.31
N ARG A 218 5.77 -11.99 -21.53
CA ARG A 218 4.44 -12.59 -21.40
C ARG A 218 3.86 -12.51 -19.99
N ASN A 219 4.70 -12.31 -18.97
CA ASN A 219 4.31 -12.16 -17.57
C ASN A 219 4.44 -10.71 -17.04
N LEU A 220 4.56 -9.72 -17.92
CA LEU A 220 4.44 -8.30 -17.57
C LEU A 220 3.11 -7.73 -18.06
N ALA A 221 2.54 -6.80 -17.30
CA ALA A 221 1.34 -6.08 -17.70
C ALA A 221 1.68 -5.13 -18.86
N GLN A 222 1.05 -5.34 -20.02
CA GLN A 222 1.33 -4.56 -21.21
C GLN A 222 0.65 -3.19 -21.12
N LEU A 223 1.45 -2.12 -21.14
CA LEU A 223 0.96 -0.77 -21.37
C LEU A 223 0.57 -0.63 -22.85
N LEU A 224 -0.68 -0.27 -23.10
CA LEU A 224 -1.25 -0.04 -24.43
C LEU A 224 -1.09 1.43 -24.86
N GLY A 225 -1.10 2.34 -23.89
CA GLY A 225 -0.96 3.77 -24.16
C GLY A 225 -0.96 4.61 -22.90
N TRP A 226 -0.75 5.90 -23.07
CA TRP A 226 -0.80 6.89 -22.00
C TRP A 226 -1.42 8.17 -22.53
N CYS A 227 -2.04 8.94 -21.64
CA CYS A 227 -2.62 10.24 -21.95
C CYS A 227 -2.14 11.26 -20.92
N HIS A 228 -1.82 12.48 -21.38
CA HIS A 228 -1.53 13.61 -20.51
C HIS A 228 -2.33 14.82 -21.01
N ASP A 229 -3.45 15.09 -20.36
CA ASP A 229 -4.33 16.20 -20.69
C ASP A 229 -4.82 16.90 -19.40
N LYS A 230 -4.95 18.23 -19.45
CA LYS A 230 -5.46 19.07 -18.35
C LYS A 230 -4.81 18.85 -16.97
N GLY A 231 -3.57 18.38 -16.92
CA GLY A 231 -2.84 18.11 -15.68
C GLY A 231 -3.04 16.72 -15.09
N GLU A 232 -3.86 15.88 -15.74
CA GLU A 232 -4.05 14.47 -15.42
C GLU A 232 -3.16 13.61 -16.31
N PHE A 233 -2.62 12.55 -15.75
CA PHE A 233 -1.77 11.60 -16.47
C PHE A 233 -2.32 10.20 -16.28
N LEU A 234 -2.78 9.59 -17.38
CA LEU A 234 -3.48 8.31 -17.40
C LEU A 234 -2.62 7.26 -18.11
N LEU A 235 -2.65 6.04 -17.57
CA LEU A 235 -2.03 4.86 -18.17
C LEU A 235 -3.09 3.86 -18.56
N VAL A 236 -3.00 3.35 -19.78
CA VAL A 236 -3.95 2.39 -20.35
C VAL A 236 -3.26 1.04 -20.44
N TYR A 237 -3.76 0.06 -19.68
CA TYR A 237 -3.24 -1.31 -19.64
C TYR A 237 -4.20 -2.30 -20.27
N GLU A 238 -3.69 -3.47 -20.64
CA GLU A 238 -4.54 -4.63 -20.92
C GLU A 238 -5.42 -4.98 -19.71
N PHE A 239 -6.69 -5.26 -19.97
CA PHE A 239 -7.64 -5.63 -18.92
C PHE A 239 -7.39 -7.03 -18.38
N MET A 240 -7.37 -7.14 -17.05
CA MET A 240 -7.10 -8.39 -16.33
C MET A 240 -8.37 -8.87 -15.63
N PRO A 241 -9.15 -9.77 -16.26
CA PRO A 241 -10.50 -10.11 -15.80
C PRO A 241 -10.54 -10.82 -14.44
N ASN A 242 -9.44 -11.49 -14.06
CA ASN A 242 -9.36 -12.14 -12.76
C ASN A 242 -8.86 -11.19 -11.65
N GLY A 243 -8.47 -9.95 -11.98
CA GLY A 243 -8.01 -8.94 -11.03
C GLY A 243 -6.63 -9.27 -10.45
N SER A 244 -6.26 -8.59 -9.37
CA SER A 244 -4.98 -8.78 -8.66
C SER A 244 -5.01 -9.99 -7.73
N LEU A 245 -3.83 -10.55 -7.47
CA LEU A 245 -3.62 -11.70 -6.61
C LEU A 245 -4.08 -11.42 -5.16
N VAL A 246 -3.96 -10.17 -4.68
CA VAL A 246 -4.43 -9.76 -3.34
C VAL A 246 -5.91 -10.10 -3.12
N VAL A 247 -6.76 -9.99 -4.15
CA VAL A 247 -8.20 -10.30 -4.06
C VAL A 247 -8.45 -11.81 -3.92
N HIS A 248 -7.55 -12.63 -4.45
CA HIS A 248 -7.62 -14.10 -4.33
C HIS A 248 -6.99 -14.63 -3.04
N LEU A 249 -6.07 -13.87 -2.44
CA LEU A 249 -5.43 -14.23 -1.17
C LEU A 249 -6.23 -13.76 0.04
N PHE A 250 -6.80 -12.56 -0.01
CA PHE A 250 -7.44 -11.90 1.14
C PHE A 250 -8.90 -11.52 0.90
N GLY A 251 -9.41 -11.65 -0.33
CA GLY A 251 -10.82 -11.37 -0.64
C GLY A 251 -11.75 -12.53 -0.29
N LYS A 252 -13.06 -12.31 -0.46
CA LYS A 252 -14.12 -13.32 -0.24
C LYS A 252 -14.24 -14.37 -1.37
N ARG A 253 -13.20 -14.52 -2.20
CA ARG A 253 -13.20 -15.48 -3.32
C ARG A 253 -12.80 -16.87 -2.82
N THR A 254 -13.14 -17.88 -3.61
CA THR A 254 -12.67 -19.23 -3.36
C THR A 254 -11.14 -19.28 -3.47
N PRO A 255 -10.43 -19.89 -2.52
CA PRO A 255 -8.99 -20.01 -2.59
C PRO A 255 -8.55 -20.73 -3.87
N LEU A 256 -7.52 -20.20 -4.52
CA LEU A 256 -6.97 -20.80 -5.74
C LEU A 256 -6.48 -22.23 -5.46
N LYS A 257 -6.72 -23.15 -6.39
CA LYS A 257 -6.20 -24.53 -6.32
C LYS A 257 -4.68 -24.53 -6.47
N TRP A 258 -4.01 -25.52 -5.88
CA TRP A 258 -2.55 -25.62 -5.88
C TRP A 258 -1.89 -25.51 -7.27
N PRO A 259 -2.38 -26.19 -8.33
CA PRO A 259 -1.78 -26.05 -9.66
C PRO A 259 -1.81 -24.61 -10.20
N VAL A 260 -2.86 -23.85 -9.88
CA VAL A 260 -2.99 -22.45 -10.28
C VAL A 260 -2.00 -21.58 -9.50
N ARG A 261 -1.83 -21.82 -8.20
CA ARG A 261 -0.84 -21.10 -7.37
C ARG A 261 0.57 -21.30 -7.91
N TYR A 262 0.94 -22.54 -8.21
CA TYR A 262 2.24 -22.87 -8.78
C TYR A 262 2.46 -22.17 -10.13
N LYS A 263 1.44 -22.18 -11.01
CA LYS A 263 1.47 -21.46 -12.28
C LYS A 263 1.68 -19.96 -12.12
N ILE A 264 1.02 -19.33 -11.15
CA ILE A 264 1.17 -17.91 -10.84
C ILE A 264 2.58 -17.61 -10.36
N SER A 265 3.09 -18.37 -9.38
CA SER A 265 4.46 -18.21 -8.86
C SER A 265 5.51 -18.36 -9.96
N LEU A 266 5.34 -19.35 -10.84
CA LEU A 266 6.23 -19.56 -11.98
C LEU A 266 6.18 -18.39 -12.97
N GLY A 267 5.00 -17.84 -13.24
CA GLY A 267 4.84 -16.66 -14.09
C GLY A 267 5.54 -15.42 -13.51
N LEU A 268 5.38 -15.17 -12.21
CA LEU A 268 6.07 -14.07 -11.53
C LEU A 268 7.58 -14.25 -11.51
N ALA A 269 8.07 -15.48 -11.23
CA ALA A 269 9.49 -15.79 -11.30
C ALA A 269 10.05 -15.56 -12.71
N SER A 270 9.31 -15.95 -13.76
CA SER A 270 9.68 -15.71 -15.16
C SER A 270 9.74 -14.21 -15.48
N ALA A 271 8.82 -13.40 -14.96
CA ALA A 271 8.89 -11.94 -15.11
C ALA A 271 10.12 -11.35 -14.42
N LEU A 272 10.43 -11.77 -13.20
CA LEU A 272 11.60 -11.26 -12.46
C LEU A 272 12.91 -11.68 -13.10
N LEU A 273 13.02 -12.93 -13.59
CA LEU A 273 14.18 -13.40 -14.35
C LEU A 273 14.40 -12.53 -15.58
N TYR A 274 13.33 -12.28 -16.35
CA TYR A 274 13.39 -11.41 -17.53
C TYR A 274 13.91 -10.01 -17.18
N LEU A 275 13.37 -9.38 -16.13
CA LEU A 275 13.79 -8.05 -15.70
C LEU A 275 15.24 -8.02 -15.21
N HIS A 276 15.70 -9.06 -14.52
CA HIS A 276 17.00 -9.07 -13.86
C HIS A 276 18.16 -9.53 -14.73
N GLU A 277 17.91 -10.41 -15.70
CA GLU A 277 18.96 -11.15 -16.41
C GLU A 277 18.76 -11.19 -17.93
N GLU A 278 17.52 -11.24 -18.44
CA GLU A 278 17.28 -11.44 -19.89
C GLU A 278 17.09 -10.14 -20.69
N TRP A 279 16.88 -9.00 -20.01
CA TRP A 279 16.81 -7.68 -20.64
C TRP A 279 18.19 -7.00 -20.70
N ASP A 280 18.41 -6.20 -21.74
CA ASP A 280 19.70 -5.52 -22.03
C ASP A 280 20.24 -4.70 -20.85
N GLN A 281 19.35 -4.16 -20.01
CA GLN A 281 19.69 -3.50 -18.75
C GLN A 281 18.96 -4.19 -17.60
N ARG A 282 19.60 -4.38 -16.47
CA ARG A 282 18.92 -4.91 -15.29
C ARG A 282 17.84 -3.92 -14.85
N VAL A 283 16.61 -4.39 -14.67
CA VAL A 283 15.51 -3.58 -14.15
C VAL A 283 15.09 -4.12 -12.79
N VAL A 284 15.18 -3.29 -11.76
CA VAL A 284 14.65 -3.61 -10.43
C VAL A 284 13.25 -3.02 -10.33
N HIS A 285 12.26 -3.82 -9.94
CA HIS A 285 10.83 -3.43 -9.84
C HIS A 285 10.46 -2.63 -8.56
N PRO A 286 11.37 -2.50 -7.59
CA PRO A 286 11.18 -2.58 -6.11
C PRO A 286 9.85 -3.01 -5.46
N ASP A 287 8.70 -2.88 -6.11
CA ASP A 287 7.37 -3.04 -5.50
C ASP A 287 6.69 -4.37 -5.88
N VAL A 288 7.38 -5.48 -5.66
CA VAL A 288 6.84 -6.83 -5.95
C VAL A 288 5.91 -7.26 -4.81
N LYS A 289 4.61 -7.04 -4.99
CA LYS A 289 3.57 -7.40 -4.02
C LYS A 289 2.31 -7.97 -4.68
N SER A 290 1.44 -8.58 -3.86
CA SER A 290 0.25 -9.27 -4.35
C SER A 290 -0.80 -8.35 -5.01
N SER A 291 -0.81 -7.06 -4.72
CA SER A 291 -1.68 -6.09 -5.40
C SER A 291 -1.19 -5.75 -6.82
N ASN A 292 0.13 -5.86 -7.06
CA ASN A 292 0.77 -5.56 -8.35
C ASN A 292 0.88 -6.80 -9.27
N ALA A 293 0.53 -7.98 -8.75
CA ALA A 293 0.43 -9.21 -9.52
C ALA A 293 -1.00 -9.38 -10.06
N MET A 294 -1.22 -9.02 -11.32
CA MET A 294 -2.51 -9.11 -12.01
C MET A 294 -2.69 -10.48 -12.68
N LEU A 295 -3.95 -10.91 -12.86
CA LEU A 295 -4.29 -12.22 -13.43
C LEU A 295 -5.18 -12.08 -14.65
N ASP A 296 -4.72 -12.65 -15.78
CA ASP A 296 -5.51 -12.73 -17.00
C ASP A 296 -6.63 -13.79 -16.91
N SER A 297 -7.41 -13.97 -17.97
CA SER A 297 -8.53 -14.94 -18.02
C SER A 297 -8.13 -16.39 -17.72
N ASN A 298 -6.88 -16.75 -18.00
CA ASN A 298 -6.34 -18.09 -17.81
C ASN A 298 -5.50 -18.24 -16.52
N PHE A 299 -5.61 -17.26 -15.61
CA PHE A 299 -4.81 -17.17 -14.38
C PHE A 299 -3.30 -17.17 -14.66
N ASN A 300 -2.86 -16.61 -15.79
CA ASN A 300 -1.45 -16.27 -15.95
C ASN A 300 -1.16 -14.97 -15.19
N ALA A 301 -0.04 -14.95 -14.46
CA ALA A 301 0.41 -13.77 -13.73
C ALA A 301 1.02 -12.72 -14.67
N LYS A 302 0.66 -11.46 -14.43
CA LYS A 302 1.17 -10.27 -15.09
C LYS A 302 1.62 -9.29 -14.02
N LEU A 303 2.93 -9.10 -13.88
CA LEU A 303 3.49 -8.11 -12.96
C LEU A 303 3.30 -6.72 -13.57
N GLY A 304 2.70 -5.80 -12.82
CA GLY A 304 2.48 -4.41 -13.21
C GLY A 304 2.95 -3.43 -12.15
N ASP A 305 2.70 -2.14 -12.36
CA ASP A 305 3.12 -1.01 -11.52
C ASP A 305 4.64 -0.81 -11.49
N PHE A 306 5.15 -0.20 -12.57
CA PHE A 306 6.57 0.11 -12.73
C PHE A 306 6.90 1.56 -12.30
N GLY A 307 6.03 2.22 -11.54
CA GLY A 307 6.20 3.61 -11.13
C GLY A 307 7.49 3.88 -10.35
N LEU A 308 7.99 2.86 -9.66
CA LEU A 308 9.22 2.90 -8.86
C LEU A 308 10.41 2.15 -9.50
N ALA A 309 10.23 1.61 -10.71
CA ALA A 309 11.23 0.78 -11.36
C ALA A 309 12.51 1.58 -11.69
N ARG A 310 13.66 0.91 -11.63
CA ARG A 310 14.97 1.52 -11.91
C ARG A 310 15.82 0.62 -12.78
N PHE A 311 16.47 1.22 -13.78
CA PHE A 311 17.54 0.57 -14.52
C PHE A 311 18.82 0.58 -13.68
N THR A 312 19.51 -0.55 -13.65
CA THR A 312 20.84 -0.70 -13.09
C THR A 312 21.75 -1.32 -14.14
N ASP A 313 23.00 -0.90 -14.17
CA ASP A 313 23.98 -1.51 -15.05
C ASP A 313 24.24 -2.95 -14.58
N HIS A 314 24.44 -3.86 -15.54
CA HIS A 314 24.81 -5.25 -15.26
C HIS A 314 26.23 -5.37 -14.68
N GLU A 315 26.98 -4.26 -14.64
CA GLU A 315 28.31 -4.18 -14.04
C GLU A 315 28.30 -3.33 -12.76
N ILE A 316 29.03 -3.84 -11.77
CA ILE A 316 29.06 -3.42 -10.37
C ILE A 316 27.88 -3.97 -9.55
N GLY A 317 27.95 -5.29 -9.30
CA GLY A 317 27.48 -5.80 -8.02
C GLY A 317 28.31 -5.22 -6.85
N PRO A 318 27.81 -5.29 -5.61
CA PRO A 318 28.57 -4.89 -4.43
C PRO A 318 29.86 -5.67 -4.25
#